data_AF-A0A346PS13-F1
#
_entry.id   AF-A0A346PS13-F1
#
_cell.length_a   1.000
_cell.length_b   1.000
_cell.length_c   1.000
_cell.angle_alpha   90.00
_cell.angle_beta   90.00
_cell.angle_gamma   90.00
#
_symmetry.space_group_name_H-M   'P 1'
#
loop_
_entity.id
_entity.type
_entity.pdbx_description
1 polymer ?
#
loop_
_entity_poly.entity_id
_entity_poly.type
_entity_poly.pdbx_seq_one_letter_code
_entity_poly.pdbx_strand_id
1 'polypeptide(L)'
;MGGEIVAADNATDNATDEDSDVHSILDRTAGENASYSQVEVVDDWYNEEADNLSDDDQQDVEAWLAEAPDPADRLPSEYVRAIDSETHITDWEFRNGEFVVHVHALEETTVTMAESADWEEGSGEYRTMSEDLSEGNNTVYVDTFADESDGVALSFATELSMEEQRGPYISTGSEAADDPFQHFGGTSGLFSGVAMTTLLAALAAGIVVWQEDSGVVKA
;
A
#
# COMPACT_ATOMS: atom_id res chain seq x y z
N MET A 1 -42.04 52.10 -33.02
CA MET A 1 -41.25 51.49 -31.94
C MET A 1 -41.15 50.01 -32.27
N GLY A 2 -40.08 49.62 -32.97
CA GLY A 2 -39.76 48.23 -33.29
C GLY A 2 -38.43 47.93 -32.63
N GLY A 3 -38.45 47.02 -31.65
CA GLY A 3 -37.25 46.49 -31.02
C GLY A 3 -36.95 45.14 -31.65
N GLU A 4 -35.87 45.09 -32.40
CA GLU A 4 -35.24 43.88 -32.92
C GLU A 4 -34.51 43.20 -31.75
N ILE A 5 -34.85 41.94 -31.46
CA ILE A 5 -34.10 41.10 -30.53
C ILE A 5 -33.10 40.31 -31.37
N VAL A 6 -31.83 40.69 -31.24
CA VAL A 6 -30.69 39.96 -31.77
C VAL A 6 -30.48 38.73 -30.89
N ALA A 7 -30.61 37.54 -31.49
CA ALA A 7 -30.17 36.31 -30.86
C ALA A 7 -28.63 36.32 -30.80
N ALA A 8 -28.08 36.28 -29.59
CA ALA A 8 -26.66 36.00 -29.40
C ALA A 8 -26.46 34.49 -29.54
N ASP A 9 -25.83 34.09 -30.64
CA ASP A 9 -25.13 32.82 -30.77
C ASP A 9 -24.00 32.83 -29.73
N ASN A 10 -24.14 32.03 -28.68
CA ASN A 10 -23.09 31.79 -27.71
C ASN A 10 -22.71 30.31 -27.76
N ALA A 11 -22.13 29.91 -28.91
CA ALA A 11 -21.33 28.70 -28.99
C ALA A 11 -20.02 29.00 -28.25
N THR A 12 -20.03 28.73 -26.95
CA THR A 12 -18.81 28.76 -26.14
C THR A 12 -18.19 27.39 -26.29
N ASP A 13 -17.02 27.33 -26.93
CA ASP A 13 -16.09 26.19 -26.88
C ASP A 13 -15.93 25.80 -25.41
N ASN A 14 -16.46 24.63 -25.07
CA ASN A 14 -16.35 24.01 -23.77
C ASN A 14 -15.41 22.81 -23.91
N ALA A 15 -14.22 23.06 -24.50
CA ALA A 15 -13.08 22.19 -24.25
C ALA A 15 -12.85 22.26 -22.75
N THR A 16 -13.14 21.17 -22.08
CA THR A 16 -13.14 21.01 -20.62
C THR A 16 -11.74 21.32 -20.11
N ASP A 17 -11.63 21.98 -18.95
CA ASP A 17 -10.34 22.40 -18.36
C ASP A 17 -9.31 21.24 -18.28
N GLU A 18 -9.80 19.99 -18.23
CA GLU A 18 -9.05 18.74 -18.22
C GLU A 18 -8.22 18.49 -19.50
N ASP A 19 -8.76 18.77 -20.70
CA ASP A 19 -8.03 18.59 -21.97
C ASP A 19 -6.78 19.50 -22.02
N SER A 20 -6.93 20.73 -21.54
CA SER A 20 -5.83 21.71 -21.50
C SER A 20 -4.73 21.27 -20.54
N ASP A 21 -5.09 20.65 -19.42
CA ASP A 21 -4.14 20.19 -18.41
C ASP A 21 -3.34 18.98 -18.93
N VAL A 22 -3.99 18.03 -19.60
CA VAL A 22 -3.33 16.85 -20.19
C VAL A 22 -2.34 17.22 -21.28
N HIS A 23 -2.73 18.06 -22.25
CA HIS A 23 -1.80 18.52 -23.28
C HIS A 23 -0.60 19.26 -22.69
N SER A 24 -0.81 20.01 -21.60
CA SER A 24 0.28 20.69 -20.92
C SER A 24 1.27 19.72 -20.25
N ILE A 25 0.79 18.55 -19.78
CA ILE A 25 1.63 17.50 -19.18
C ILE A 25 2.47 16.84 -20.27
N LEU A 26 1.83 16.39 -21.36
CA LEU A 26 2.48 15.71 -22.49
C LEU A 26 3.56 16.58 -23.13
N ASP A 27 3.32 17.88 -23.31
CA ASP A 27 4.27 18.80 -23.92
C ASP A 27 5.47 19.15 -23.03
N ARG A 28 5.27 19.15 -21.70
CA ARG A 28 6.25 19.71 -20.74
C ARG A 28 7.03 18.66 -19.97
N THR A 29 6.50 17.45 -19.87
CA THR A 29 7.04 16.37 -19.03
C THR A 29 7.26 15.16 -19.91
N ALA A 30 8.50 14.71 -20.05
CA ALA A 30 8.77 13.41 -20.69
C ALA A 30 8.20 12.28 -19.80
N GLY A 31 7.70 11.20 -20.41
CA GLY A 31 7.06 10.09 -19.68
C GLY A 31 7.92 9.57 -18.52
N GLU A 32 9.20 9.31 -18.76
CA GLU A 32 10.15 8.84 -17.74
C GLU A 32 10.32 9.77 -16.51
N ASN A 33 9.91 11.03 -16.62
CA ASN A 33 10.00 12.04 -15.55
C ASN A 33 8.62 12.45 -15.00
N ALA A 34 7.54 11.82 -15.47
CA ALA A 34 6.19 12.10 -14.99
C ALA A 34 6.01 11.63 -13.54
N SER A 35 5.27 12.40 -12.74
CA SER A 35 4.76 11.90 -11.46
C SER A 35 3.62 10.93 -11.68
N TYR A 36 3.41 9.98 -10.77
CA TYR A 36 2.30 9.02 -10.89
C TYR A 36 0.93 9.68 -11.05
N SER A 37 0.67 10.80 -10.34
CA SER A 37 -0.55 11.57 -10.52
C SER A 37 -0.70 12.17 -11.93
N GLN A 38 0.41 12.55 -12.58
CA GLN A 38 0.38 12.98 -13.98
C GLN A 38 0.11 11.80 -14.91
N VAL A 39 0.64 10.62 -14.59
CA VAL A 39 0.38 9.39 -15.37
C VAL A 39 -1.09 8.99 -15.27
N GLU A 40 -1.66 8.99 -14.08
CA GLU A 40 -3.08 8.67 -13.84
C GLU A 40 -4.02 9.62 -14.59
N VAL A 41 -3.77 10.93 -14.53
CA VAL A 41 -4.56 11.93 -15.27
C VAL A 41 -4.49 11.71 -16.78
N VAL A 42 -3.31 11.38 -17.32
CA VAL A 42 -3.14 11.12 -18.76
C VAL A 42 -3.78 9.78 -19.17
N ASP A 43 -3.65 8.74 -18.35
CA ASP A 43 -4.21 7.41 -18.62
C ASP A 43 -5.74 7.41 -18.57
N ASP A 44 -6.35 8.04 -17.55
CA ASP A 44 -7.81 8.18 -17.45
C ASP A 44 -8.35 8.96 -18.65
N TRP A 45 -7.75 10.11 -18.97
CA TRP A 45 -8.13 10.89 -20.15
C TRP A 45 -7.99 10.09 -21.45
N TYR A 46 -6.89 9.35 -21.61
CA TYR A 46 -6.67 8.53 -22.81
C TYR A 46 -7.74 7.45 -22.94
N ASN A 47 -8.08 6.77 -21.85
CA ASN A 47 -9.12 5.74 -21.84
C ASN A 47 -10.52 6.29 -22.16
N GLU A 48 -10.80 7.55 -21.80
CA GLU A 48 -12.06 8.22 -22.12
C GLU A 48 -12.12 8.74 -23.56
N GLU A 49 -11.02 9.32 -24.06
CA GLU A 49 -10.99 10.09 -25.31
C GLU A 49 -10.32 9.34 -26.49
N ALA A 50 -9.79 8.12 -26.26
CA ALA A 50 -9.09 7.33 -27.28
C ALA A 50 -9.82 7.28 -28.63
N ASP A 51 -11.14 7.06 -28.63
CA ASP A 51 -11.95 6.94 -29.86
C ASP A 51 -12.05 8.26 -30.65
N ASN A 52 -11.78 9.40 -30.00
CA ASN A 52 -11.86 10.74 -30.59
C ASN A 52 -10.49 11.29 -31.01
N LEU A 53 -9.39 10.66 -30.56
CA LEU A 53 -8.02 11.03 -30.92
C LEU A 53 -7.65 10.57 -32.34
N SER A 54 -6.75 11.31 -32.98
CA SER A 54 -6.16 10.86 -34.25
C SER A 54 -5.19 9.71 -34.00
N ASP A 55 -4.96 8.85 -35.01
CA ASP A 55 -4.01 7.73 -34.92
C ASP A 55 -2.59 8.20 -34.49
N ASP A 56 -2.20 9.42 -34.90
CA ASP A 56 -0.91 10.01 -34.55
C ASP A 56 -0.89 10.44 -33.07
N ASP A 57 -1.95 11.08 -32.58
CA ASP A 57 -2.06 11.51 -31.18
C ASP A 57 -2.14 10.31 -30.23
N GLN A 58 -2.88 9.25 -30.61
CA GLN A 58 -2.92 8.00 -29.85
C GLN A 58 -1.51 7.41 -29.71
N GLN A 59 -0.75 7.37 -30.81
CA GLN A 59 0.61 6.83 -30.80
C GLN A 59 1.55 7.65 -29.89
N ASP A 60 1.42 8.97 -29.89
CA ASP A 60 2.24 9.85 -29.05
C ASP A 60 1.93 9.66 -27.56
N VAL A 61 0.64 9.53 -27.20
CA VAL A 61 0.20 9.30 -25.81
C VAL A 61 0.59 7.89 -25.36
N GLU A 62 0.41 6.86 -26.18
CA GLU A 62 0.83 5.49 -25.88
C GLU A 62 2.34 5.39 -25.69
N ALA A 63 3.12 6.07 -26.53
CA ALA A 63 4.58 6.13 -26.38
C ALA A 63 4.97 6.82 -25.07
N TRP A 64 4.29 7.90 -24.72
CA TRP A 64 4.50 8.60 -23.45
C TRP A 64 4.17 7.72 -22.24
N LEU A 65 3.02 7.05 -22.24
CA LEU A 65 2.58 6.13 -21.18
C LEU A 65 3.51 4.92 -21.07
N ALA A 66 4.05 4.41 -22.18
CA ALA A 66 5.00 3.30 -22.16
C ALA A 66 6.36 3.65 -21.53
N GLU A 67 6.73 4.93 -21.52
CA GLU A 67 7.94 5.44 -20.85
C GLU A 67 7.68 5.91 -19.41
N ALA A 68 6.41 6.14 -19.07
CA ALA A 68 5.99 6.60 -17.75
C ALA A 68 6.19 5.53 -16.67
N PRO A 69 6.38 5.94 -15.40
CA PRO A 69 6.41 4.99 -14.29
C PRO A 69 5.05 4.29 -14.15
N ASP A 70 5.07 2.96 -14.01
CA ASP A 70 3.84 2.16 -13.90
C ASP A 70 3.15 2.48 -12.56
N PRO A 71 1.89 2.96 -12.53
CA PRO A 71 1.17 3.21 -11.27
C PRO A 71 1.15 2.01 -10.33
N ALA A 72 1.18 0.78 -10.87
CA ALA A 72 1.27 -0.44 -10.08
C ALA A 72 2.58 -0.56 -9.29
N ASP A 73 3.66 0.12 -9.72
CA ASP A 73 4.94 0.16 -8.99
C ASP A 73 4.82 0.95 -7.67
N ARG A 74 3.79 1.79 -7.49
CA ARG A 74 3.54 2.44 -6.19
C ARG A 74 3.00 1.45 -5.17
N LEU A 75 2.30 0.41 -5.61
CA LEU A 75 1.72 -0.55 -4.68
C LEU A 75 2.83 -1.38 -4.04
N PRO A 76 2.76 -1.63 -2.73
CA PRO A 76 3.73 -2.49 -2.08
C PRO A 76 3.66 -3.90 -2.71
N SER A 77 4.81 -4.44 -3.09
CA SER A 77 4.91 -5.79 -3.70
C SER A 77 4.32 -6.90 -2.83
N GLU A 78 4.26 -6.66 -1.51
CA GLU A 78 3.64 -7.53 -0.52
C GLU A 78 2.89 -6.65 0.49
N TYR A 79 1.64 -7.03 0.81
CA TYR A 79 0.88 -6.42 1.90
C TYR A 79 0.04 -7.47 2.61
N VAL A 80 -0.19 -7.26 3.91
CA VAL A 80 -1.00 -8.15 4.75
C VAL A 80 -2.49 -7.89 4.49
N ARG A 81 -2.89 -6.62 4.49
CA ARG A 81 -4.30 -6.24 4.35
C ARG A 81 -4.47 -4.82 3.81
N ALA A 82 -5.40 -4.63 2.89
CA ALA A 82 -5.80 -3.30 2.45
C ALA A 82 -6.75 -2.67 3.48
N ILE A 83 -6.54 -1.39 3.78
CA ILE A 83 -7.47 -0.55 4.55
C ILE A 83 -8.54 -0.02 3.59
N ASP A 84 -8.09 0.65 2.54
CA ASP A 84 -8.87 1.14 1.40
C ASP A 84 -8.12 0.82 0.09
N SER A 85 -8.48 1.42 -1.04
CA SER A 85 -7.80 1.21 -2.33
C SER A 85 -6.38 1.81 -2.40
N GLU A 86 -6.05 2.74 -1.51
CA GLU A 86 -4.83 3.56 -1.53
C GLU A 86 -3.95 3.36 -0.29
N THR A 87 -4.48 2.73 0.75
CA THR A 87 -3.82 2.56 2.04
C THR A 87 -3.77 1.08 2.43
N HIS A 88 -2.56 0.60 2.71
CA HIS A 88 -2.27 -0.82 2.87
C HIS A 88 -1.44 -1.09 4.13
N ILE A 89 -1.86 -2.04 4.95
CA ILE A 89 -1.04 -2.59 6.05
C ILE A 89 -0.03 -3.54 5.42
N THR A 90 1.25 -3.21 5.52
CA THR A 90 2.34 -3.98 4.95
C THR A 90 2.92 -5.00 5.93
N ASP A 91 2.94 -4.67 7.22
CA ASP A 91 3.39 -5.56 8.29
C ASP A 91 2.85 -5.09 9.65
N TRP A 92 2.83 -5.98 10.65
CA TRP A 92 2.52 -5.60 12.03
C TRP A 92 3.13 -6.56 13.05
N GLU A 93 3.46 -6.02 14.22
CA GLU A 93 3.89 -6.79 15.38
C GLU A 93 3.15 -6.33 16.64
N PHE A 94 2.99 -7.24 17.60
CA PHE A 94 2.51 -6.92 18.93
C PHE A 94 3.52 -7.37 19.96
N ARG A 95 3.96 -6.46 20.84
CA ARG A 95 4.94 -6.75 21.88
C ARG A 95 4.76 -5.81 23.07
N ASN A 96 4.79 -6.35 24.28
CA ASN A 96 4.73 -5.56 25.52
C ASN A 96 3.50 -4.63 25.62
N GLY A 97 2.34 -5.03 25.08
CA GLY A 97 1.12 -4.23 25.11
C GLY A 97 1.06 -3.09 24.08
N GLU A 98 1.88 -3.15 23.03
CA GLU A 98 1.91 -2.17 21.94
C GLU A 98 1.83 -2.87 20.58
N PHE A 99 0.98 -2.37 19.68
CA PHE A 99 1.08 -2.69 18.26
C PHE A 99 2.05 -1.74 17.58
N VAL A 100 2.94 -2.30 16.76
CA VAL A 100 3.71 -1.56 15.77
C VAL A 100 3.17 -1.96 14.40
N VAL A 101 2.54 -1.02 13.71
CA VAL A 101 1.87 -1.26 12.43
C VAL A 101 2.62 -0.50 11.34
N HIS A 102 3.04 -1.22 10.31
CA HIS A 102 3.62 -0.65 9.11
C HIS A 102 2.52 -0.45 8.07
N VAL A 103 2.37 0.79 7.62
CA VAL A 103 1.32 1.20 6.69
C VAL A 103 1.95 1.90 5.50
N HIS A 104 1.54 1.51 4.29
CA HIS A 104 1.87 2.20 3.06
C HIS A 104 0.65 2.98 2.58
N ALA A 105 0.81 4.28 2.34
CA ALA A 105 -0.25 5.13 1.80
C ALA A 105 0.20 5.69 0.44
N LEU A 106 -0.64 5.59 -0.58
CA LEU A 106 -0.37 6.19 -1.89
C LEU A 106 -0.42 7.71 -1.82
N GLU A 107 -1.27 8.27 -0.96
CA GLU A 107 -1.38 9.71 -0.72
C GLU A 107 -1.41 10.03 0.78
N GLU A 108 -1.25 11.31 1.12
CA GLU A 108 -1.40 11.76 2.51
C GLU A 108 -2.84 11.55 2.98
N THR A 109 -3.02 10.84 4.09
CA THR A 109 -4.34 10.47 4.61
C THR A 109 -4.33 10.32 6.12
N THR A 110 -5.49 10.39 6.77
CA THR A 110 -5.63 10.15 8.20
C THR A 110 -6.21 8.77 8.43
N VAL A 111 -5.47 7.91 9.12
CA VAL A 111 -5.97 6.60 9.56
C VAL A 111 -6.51 6.70 10.98
N THR A 112 -7.75 6.26 11.17
CA THR A 112 -8.38 6.10 12.49
C THR A 112 -8.34 4.63 12.88
N MET A 113 -7.85 4.37 14.09
CA MET A 113 -7.74 3.03 14.65
C MET A 113 -8.59 2.92 15.92
N ALA A 114 -9.22 1.76 16.11
CA ALA A 114 -10.06 1.46 17.25
C ALA A 114 -9.62 0.14 17.90
N GLU A 115 -9.23 0.21 19.17
CA GLU A 115 -8.88 -0.96 19.98
C GLU A 115 -10.16 -1.73 20.33
N SER A 116 -10.19 -3.01 20.02
CA SER A 116 -11.27 -3.93 20.40
C SER A 116 -10.68 -4.98 21.33
N ALA A 117 -10.99 -4.89 22.62
CA ALA A 117 -10.41 -5.72 23.69
C ALA A 117 -11.45 -6.47 24.53
N ASP A 118 -12.72 -6.50 24.12
CA ASP A 118 -13.78 -7.14 24.91
C ASP A 118 -14.76 -7.87 23.99
N TRP A 119 -14.77 -9.20 24.10
CA TRP A 119 -15.66 -10.09 23.33
C TRP A 119 -16.81 -10.62 24.18
N GLU A 120 -16.98 -10.13 25.43
CA GLU A 120 -18.13 -10.50 26.25
C GLU A 120 -19.43 -9.89 25.68
N GLU A 121 -20.51 -10.68 25.73
CA GLU A 121 -21.83 -10.24 25.26
C GLU A 121 -22.33 -9.07 26.12
N GLY A 122 -22.34 -7.86 25.55
CA GLY A 122 -22.76 -6.67 26.29
C GLY A 122 -22.45 -5.35 25.59
N SER A 123 -22.35 -4.28 26.38
CA SER A 123 -21.88 -2.97 25.95
C SER A 123 -20.55 -2.68 26.63
N GLY A 124 -19.50 -2.45 25.85
CA GLY A 124 -18.18 -2.05 26.34
C GLY A 124 -17.81 -0.63 25.95
N GLU A 125 -16.64 -0.21 26.39
CA GLU A 125 -15.96 0.99 25.91
C GLU A 125 -14.77 0.56 25.03
N TYR A 126 -14.45 1.37 24.02
CA TYR A 126 -13.29 1.14 23.17
C TYR A 126 -12.47 2.41 23.05
N ARG A 127 -11.17 2.26 22.83
CA ARG A 127 -10.26 3.38 22.58
C ARG A 127 -10.20 3.65 21.09
N THR A 128 -10.24 4.91 20.71
CA THR A 128 -9.91 5.35 19.34
C THR A 128 -8.68 6.23 19.34
N MET A 129 -7.99 6.22 18.21
CA MET A 129 -6.84 7.07 17.93
C MET A 129 -6.79 7.36 16.43
N SER A 130 -6.22 8.49 16.06
CA SER A 130 -6.05 8.87 14.66
C SER A 130 -4.61 9.32 14.46
N GLU A 131 -4.02 8.92 13.35
CA GLU A 131 -2.66 9.28 12.94
C GLU A 131 -2.68 9.77 11.49
N ASP A 132 -2.00 10.87 11.24
CA ASP A 132 -1.79 11.38 9.89
C ASP A 132 -0.63 10.62 9.25
N LEU A 133 -0.89 9.99 8.10
CA LEU A 133 0.07 9.24 7.32
C LEU A 133 0.56 10.11 6.17
N SER A 134 1.88 10.22 6.03
CA SER A 134 2.47 10.80 4.82
C SER A 134 2.41 9.80 3.67
N GLU A 135 2.54 10.28 2.43
CA GLU A 135 2.75 9.40 1.27
C GLU A 135 3.96 8.47 1.51
N GLY A 136 3.78 7.19 1.14
CA GLY A 136 4.79 6.14 1.27
C GLY A 136 4.67 5.33 2.57
N ASN A 137 5.81 4.90 3.09
CA ASN A 137 5.88 3.97 4.23
C ASN A 137 5.86 4.71 5.57
N ASN A 138 4.92 4.35 6.43
CA ASN A 138 4.71 4.89 7.76
C ASN A 138 4.82 3.78 8.81
N THR A 139 5.18 4.15 10.05
CA THR A 139 5.18 3.24 11.20
C THR A 139 4.36 3.87 12.31
N VAL A 140 3.27 3.22 12.69
CA VAL A 140 2.32 3.69 13.71
C VAL A 140 2.46 2.83 14.95
N TYR A 141 2.57 3.49 16.11
CA TYR A 141 2.69 2.84 17.41
C TYR A 141 1.39 3.02 18.19
N VAL A 142 0.82 1.92 18.68
CA VAL A 142 -0.49 1.90 19.33
C VAL A 142 -0.39 1.19 20.68
N ASP A 143 -0.44 1.97 21.75
CA ASP A 143 -0.56 1.42 23.11
C ASP A 143 -1.95 0.81 23.34
N THR A 144 -2.01 -0.44 23.76
CA THR A 144 -3.25 -1.14 24.11
C THR A 144 -3.44 -1.19 25.63
N PHE A 145 -4.69 -1.25 26.09
CA PHE A 145 -5.00 -1.47 27.51
C PHE A 145 -5.05 -2.96 27.88
N ALA A 146 -5.13 -3.85 26.89
CA ALA A 146 -5.12 -5.29 27.07
C ALA A 146 -3.72 -5.83 27.40
N ASP A 147 -3.66 -6.79 28.33
CA ASP A 147 -2.47 -7.61 28.56
C ASP A 147 -2.36 -8.69 27.45
N GLU A 148 -1.13 -9.14 27.15
CA GLU A 148 -0.85 -10.13 26.08
C GLU A 148 -1.66 -11.43 26.19
N SER A 149 -2.24 -11.73 27.35
CA SER A 149 -3.03 -12.93 27.64
C SER A 149 -4.49 -12.90 27.17
N ASP A 150 -5.09 -11.72 26.96
CA ASP A 150 -6.55 -11.62 26.74
C ASP A 150 -6.94 -11.53 25.26
N GLY A 151 -5.96 -11.42 24.35
CA GLY A 151 -6.20 -11.26 22.92
C GLY A 151 -6.74 -9.87 22.60
N VAL A 152 -6.02 -9.11 21.79
CA VAL A 152 -6.37 -7.74 21.44
C VAL A 152 -6.52 -7.62 19.92
N ALA A 153 -7.44 -6.76 19.49
CA ALA A 153 -7.62 -6.43 18.10
C ALA A 153 -7.58 -4.92 17.87
N LEU A 154 -7.13 -4.51 16.70
CA LEU A 154 -7.12 -3.14 16.24
C LEU A 154 -7.85 -3.08 14.90
N SER A 155 -8.93 -2.30 14.85
CA SER A 155 -9.68 -2.02 13.61
C SER A 155 -9.19 -0.72 13.00
N PHE A 156 -9.22 -0.61 11.68
CA PHE A 156 -8.74 0.56 10.94
C PHE A 156 -9.85 1.12 10.05
N ALA A 157 -9.86 2.44 9.91
CA ALA A 157 -10.71 3.16 8.98
C ALA A 157 -10.01 4.42 8.47
N THR A 158 -10.23 4.76 7.20
CA THR A 158 -9.90 6.05 6.59
C THR A 158 -11.19 6.66 6.07
N GLU A 159 -11.15 7.92 5.60
CA GLU A 159 -12.31 8.52 4.93
C GLU A 159 -12.73 7.68 3.72
N LEU A 160 -11.76 7.32 2.87
CA LEU A 160 -11.99 6.47 1.69
C LEU A 160 -12.52 5.08 2.04
N SER A 161 -12.00 4.44 3.10
CA SER A 161 -12.50 3.12 3.50
C SER A 161 -13.97 3.16 3.92
N MET A 162 -14.43 4.28 4.51
CA MET A 162 -15.84 4.47 4.86
C MET A 162 -16.72 4.62 3.61
N GLU A 163 -16.24 5.34 2.60
CA GLU A 163 -16.93 5.46 1.29
C GLU A 163 -17.04 4.11 0.60
N GLU A 164 -15.96 3.33 0.64
CA GLU A 164 -15.88 1.95 0.15
C GLU A 164 -16.64 0.93 1.03
N GLN A 165 -17.14 1.35 2.19
CA GLN A 165 -17.83 0.51 3.18
C GLN A 165 -17.00 -0.70 3.63
N ARG A 166 -15.70 -0.48 3.85
CA ARG A 166 -14.71 -1.48 4.26
C ARG A 166 -13.86 -0.97 5.43
N GLY A 167 -13.42 -1.90 6.28
CA GLY A 167 -12.45 -1.62 7.34
C GLY A 167 -11.80 -2.92 7.80
N PRO A 168 -10.46 -3.07 7.70
CA PRO A 168 -9.79 -4.25 8.18
C PRO A 168 -9.62 -4.20 9.70
N TYR A 169 -9.31 -5.36 10.28
CA TYR A 169 -8.79 -5.45 11.63
C TYR A 169 -7.59 -6.39 11.65
N ILE A 170 -6.65 -6.14 12.57
CA ILE A 170 -5.61 -7.08 12.97
C ILE A 170 -5.92 -7.56 14.37
N SER A 171 -5.55 -8.80 14.70
CA SER A 171 -5.73 -9.35 16.03
C SER A 171 -4.58 -10.26 16.40
N THR A 172 -4.20 -10.25 17.67
CA THR A 172 -3.25 -11.20 18.24
C THR A 172 -3.86 -12.61 18.38
N GLY A 173 -5.18 -12.73 18.24
CA GLY A 173 -5.92 -13.97 18.46
C GLY A 173 -6.10 -14.29 19.95
N SER A 174 -7.14 -15.04 20.26
CA SER A 174 -7.19 -15.86 21.47
C SER A 174 -6.61 -17.23 21.09
N GLU A 175 -5.77 -17.86 21.91
CA GLU A 175 -5.21 -19.20 21.61
C GLU A 175 -6.31 -20.24 21.29
N ALA A 176 -6.72 -20.37 20.02
CA ALA A 176 -7.45 -21.50 19.42
C ALA A 176 -7.96 -21.17 17.99
N ALA A 177 -7.07 -21.02 17.01
CA ALA A 177 -7.39 -21.34 15.61
C ALA A 177 -6.10 -21.56 14.81
N ASP A 178 -5.86 -22.82 14.46
CA ASP A 178 -4.72 -23.30 13.67
C ASP A 178 -4.57 -22.58 12.33
N ASP A 179 -3.59 -21.68 12.22
CA ASP A 179 -2.85 -21.50 10.97
C ASP A 179 -1.35 -21.29 11.25
N PRO A 180 -0.56 -22.37 11.25
CA PRO A 180 0.88 -22.31 11.51
C PRO A 180 1.68 -21.59 10.41
N PHE A 181 1.02 -21.03 9.37
CA PHE A 181 1.66 -20.31 8.28
C PHE A 181 1.45 -18.78 8.29
N GLN A 182 0.59 -18.23 9.15
CA GLN A 182 0.36 -16.77 9.18
C GLN A 182 1.57 -15.98 9.72
N HIS A 183 2.36 -16.57 10.62
CA HIS A 183 3.66 -16.00 11.04
C HIS A 183 4.80 -16.20 10.04
N PHE A 184 4.56 -16.87 8.91
CA PHE A 184 5.52 -17.00 7.82
C PHE A 184 5.24 -16.05 6.64
N GLY A 185 4.23 -15.17 6.75
CA GLY A 185 3.83 -14.22 5.69
C GLY A 185 4.66 -12.93 5.61
N GLY A 186 5.62 -12.72 6.50
CA GLY A 186 6.59 -11.63 6.43
C GLY A 186 7.98 -12.19 6.17
N THR A 187 8.70 -11.64 5.20
CA THR A 187 10.04 -12.03 4.76
C THR A 187 11.01 -12.41 5.90
N SER A 188 10.91 -11.84 7.10
CA SER A 188 11.70 -12.19 8.28
C SER A 188 11.73 -13.68 8.65
N GLY A 189 10.64 -14.45 8.44
CA GLY A 189 10.58 -15.88 8.79
C GLY A 189 11.38 -16.79 7.85
N LEU A 190 11.29 -16.56 6.55
CA LEU A 190 11.96 -17.40 5.55
C LEU A 190 13.44 -17.03 5.41
N PHE A 191 13.79 -15.75 5.51
CA PHE A 191 15.18 -15.30 5.46
C PHE A 191 15.99 -15.72 6.71
N SER A 192 15.39 -15.76 7.91
CA SER A 192 16.06 -16.31 9.09
C SER A 192 16.29 -17.83 8.98
N GLY A 193 15.34 -18.57 8.43
CA GLY A 193 15.50 -20.01 8.15
C GLY A 193 16.61 -20.31 7.14
N VAL A 194 16.67 -19.57 6.03
CA VAL A 194 17.75 -19.71 5.03
C VAL A 194 19.10 -19.29 5.59
N ALA A 195 19.18 -18.21 6.36
CA ALA A 195 20.41 -17.78 7.02
C ALA A 195 20.92 -18.83 8.02
N MET A 196 20.02 -19.39 8.84
CA MET A 196 20.39 -20.38 9.84
C MET A 196 20.84 -21.70 9.21
N THR A 197 20.17 -22.17 8.16
CA THR A 197 20.59 -23.37 7.41
C THR A 197 21.91 -23.17 6.70
N THR A 198 22.15 -21.99 6.11
CA THR A 198 23.44 -21.65 5.48
C THR A 198 24.56 -21.59 6.51
N LEU A 199 24.31 -21.00 7.68
CA LEU A 199 25.29 -20.89 8.76
C LEU A 199 25.64 -22.27 9.34
N LEU A 200 24.64 -23.13 9.57
CA LEU A 200 24.85 -24.50 10.02
C LEU A 200 25.62 -25.34 8.97
N ALA A 201 25.31 -25.18 7.69
CA ALA A 201 26.03 -25.84 6.61
C ALA A 201 27.50 -25.38 6.54
N ALA A 202 27.77 -24.08 6.70
CA ALA A 202 29.12 -23.53 6.73
C ALA A 202 29.92 -24.03 7.93
N LEU A 203 29.31 -24.10 9.12
CA LEU A 203 29.94 -24.66 10.32
C LEU A 203 30.25 -26.15 10.14
N ALA A 204 29.32 -26.93 9.60
CA ALA A 204 29.52 -28.36 9.33
C ALA A 204 30.68 -28.59 8.35
N ALA A 205 30.72 -27.84 7.25
CA ALA A 205 31.81 -27.90 6.28
C ALA A 205 33.16 -27.51 6.92
N GLY A 206 33.19 -26.45 7.75
CA GLY A 206 34.38 -26.03 8.47
C GLY A 206 34.91 -27.09 9.44
N ILE A 207 34.02 -27.80 10.15
CA ILE A 207 34.41 -28.89 11.05
C ILE A 207 35.07 -30.04 10.28
N VAL A 208 34.53 -30.42 9.12
CA VAL A 208 35.10 -31.49 8.29
C VAL A 208 36.51 -31.13 7.84
N VAL A 209 36.71 -29.92 7.29
CA VAL A 209 38.04 -29.47 6.83
C VAL A 209 39.04 -29.41 7.99
N TRP A 210 38.63 -28.96 9.17
CA TRP A 210 39.49 -28.95 10.34
C TRP A 210 39.86 -30.35 10.83
N GLN A 211 38.93 -31.31 10.76
CA GLN A 211 39.19 -32.71 11.08
C GLN A 211 40.11 -33.40 10.08
N GLU A 212 40.08 -33.01 8.80
CA GLU A 212 41.01 -33.52 7.79
C GLU A 212 42.46 -33.10 8.09
N ASP A 213 42.67 -31.86 8.56
CA ASP A 213 44.02 -31.33 8.86
C ASP A 213 44.62 -31.91 10.16
N SER A 214 43.75 -32.37 11.08
CA SER A 214 44.16 -33.02 12.35
C SER A 214 44.09 -34.56 12.31
N GLY A 215 43.53 -35.13 11.23
CA GLY A 215 43.31 -36.57 11.04
C GLY A 215 44.43 -37.32 10.30
N VAL A 216 45.43 -36.63 9.73
CA VAL A 216 46.61 -37.31 9.13
C VAL A 216 47.63 -37.67 10.21
N VAL A 217 47.24 -38.56 11.13
CA VAL A 217 48.21 -39.45 11.79
C VAL A 217 48.06 -40.82 11.16
N LYS A 218 48.91 -41.06 10.14
CA LYS A 218 49.36 -42.33 9.56
C LYS A 218 48.54 -43.59 9.90
N ALA A 219 47.99 -44.19 8.83
CA ALA A 219 48.12 -45.63 8.60
C ALA A 219 48.89 -45.83 7.30
#